data_AF-A0A5C8JIH2-F1
#
_entry.id   AF-A0A5C8JIH2-F1
#
_cell.length_a   1.000
_cell.length_b   1.000
_cell.length_c   1.000
_cell.angle_alpha   90.00
_cell.angle_beta   90.00
_cell.angle_gamma   90.00
#
_symmetry.space_group_name_H-M   'P 1'
#
loop_
_entity.id
_entity.type
_entity.pdbx_description
1 polymer ?
#
loop_
_entity_poly.entity_id
_entity_poly.type
_entity_poly.pdbx_seq_one_letter_code
_entity_poly.pdbx_strand_id
1 'polypeptide(L)'
;MIVIAVAHTAVFALLAPWSSWLAGDLRDGVADADSLAIFWALPGGFVVVLALLGLLVARLGRQGQHVPGYVGWASLAWGALAVTLIGPSGFLLTAVPAGLLITANLTARR
;
A
#
# COMPACT_ATOMS: atom_id res chain seq x y z
N MET A 1 5.13 -1.25 6.36
CA MET A 1 4.78 -0.64 5.05
C MET A 1 5.62 -1.25 3.93
N ILE A 2 6.95 -1.07 3.92
CA ILE A 2 7.83 -1.64 2.87
C ILE A 2 7.63 -3.16 2.71
N VAL A 3 7.69 -3.91 3.81
CA VAL A 3 7.46 -5.37 3.79
C VAL A 3 6.09 -5.75 3.22
N ILE A 4 5.05 -4.99 3.54
CA ILE A 4 3.68 -5.22 3.03
C ILE A 4 3.65 -4.99 1.52
N ALA A 5 4.27 -3.90 1.04
CA ALA A 5 4.37 -3.60 -0.39
C ALA A 5 5.11 -4.72 -1.13
N VAL A 6 6.28 -5.14 -0.63
CA VAL A 6 7.08 -6.22 -1.22
C VAL A 6 6.30 -7.55 -1.25
N ALA A 7 5.67 -7.93 -0.15
CA ALA A 7 4.88 -9.17 -0.08
C ALA A 7 3.68 -9.13 -1.04
N HIS A 8 2.96 -8.00 -1.10
CA HIS A 8 1.85 -7.82 -2.03
C HIS A 8 2.33 -7.91 -3.48
N THR A 9 3.44 -7.24 -3.82
CA THR A 9 4.05 -7.36 -5.15
C THR A 9 4.43 -8.78 -5.48
N ALA A 10 5.10 -9.49 -4.57
CA ALA A 10 5.57 -10.85 -4.81
C ALA A 10 4.40 -11.81 -5.13
N VAL A 11 3.26 -11.67 -4.46
CA VAL A 11 2.08 -12.50 -4.71
C VAL A 11 1.47 -12.20 -6.07
N PHE A 12 1.19 -10.92 -6.37
CA PHE A 12 0.47 -10.57 -7.59
C PHE A 12 1.35 -10.55 -8.84
N ALA A 13 2.66 -10.31 -8.72
CA ALA A 13 3.57 -10.28 -9.86
C ALA A 13 3.63 -11.62 -10.61
N LEU A 14 3.36 -12.73 -9.91
CA LEU A 14 3.27 -14.06 -10.52
C LEU A 14 1.99 -14.26 -11.34
N LEU A 15 0.96 -13.46 -11.08
CA LEU A 15 -0.35 -13.52 -11.74
C LEU A 15 -0.49 -12.47 -12.85
N ALA A 16 0.43 -11.51 -12.92
CA ALA A 16 0.35 -10.39 -13.84
C ALA A 16 0.67 -10.82 -15.30
N PRO A 17 -0.16 -10.43 -16.28
CA PRO A 17 0.07 -10.73 -17.69
C PRO A 17 1.08 -9.76 -18.31
N TRP A 18 2.33 -9.82 -17.82
CA TRP A 18 3.40 -8.87 -18.19
C TRP A 18 3.63 -8.72 -19.69
N SER A 19 3.57 -9.81 -20.45
CA SER A 19 3.76 -9.78 -21.90
C SER A 19 2.68 -8.96 -22.60
N SER A 20 1.42 -9.11 -22.18
CA SER A 20 0.26 -8.36 -22.68
C SER A 20 0.38 -6.88 -22.33
N TRP A 21 0.72 -6.56 -21.09
CA TRP A 21 0.91 -5.17 -20.66
C TRP A 21 2.04 -4.47 -21.43
N LEU A 22 3.17 -5.15 -21.63
CA LEU A 22 4.31 -4.62 -22.38
C LEU A 22 4.04 -4.53 -23.89
N ALA A 23 3.18 -5.39 -24.43
CA ALA A 23 2.73 -5.33 -25.83
C ALA A 23 1.84 -4.10 -26.09
N GLY A 24 1.16 -3.58 -25.07
CA GLY A 24 0.33 -2.38 -25.17
C GLY A 24 -1.11 -2.55 -24.76
N ASP A 25 -1.55 -3.75 -24.35
CA ASP A 25 -2.96 -4.07 -24.18
C ASP A 25 -3.70 -3.14 -23.20
N LEU A 26 -3.03 -2.67 -22.14
CA LEU A 26 -3.57 -1.67 -21.21
C LEU A 26 -3.72 -0.29 -21.86
N ARG A 27 -2.77 0.11 -22.70
CA ARG A 27 -2.75 1.41 -23.41
C ARG A 27 -3.77 1.42 -24.54
N ASP A 28 -3.93 0.30 -25.22
CA ASP A 28 -4.79 0.17 -26.39
C ASP A 28 -6.23 -0.22 -26.01
N GLY A 29 -6.51 -0.42 -24.70
CA GLY A 29 -7.86 -0.63 -24.16
C GLY A 29 -8.44 -2.02 -24.43
N VAL A 30 -7.57 -3.01 -24.69
CA VAL A 30 -7.97 -4.39 -25.03
C VAL A 30 -7.76 -5.39 -23.90
N ALA A 31 -7.10 -4.97 -22.81
CA ALA A 31 -6.98 -5.78 -21.60
C ALA A 31 -8.36 -6.04 -20.97
N ASP A 32 -8.58 -7.28 -20.52
CA ASP A 32 -9.79 -7.64 -19.78
C ASP A 32 -9.84 -6.99 -18.37
N ALA A 33 -11.01 -7.09 -17.73
CA ALA A 33 -11.25 -6.48 -16.43
C ALA A 33 -10.34 -7.04 -15.32
N ASP A 34 -9.99 -8.33 -15.38
CA ASP A 34 -9.14 -8.99 -14.39
C ASP A 34 -7.69 -8.51 -14.52
N SER A 35 -7.17 -8.42 -15.74
CA SER A 35 -5.87 -7.85 -16.08
C SER A 35 -5.77 -6.39 -15.62
N LEU A 36 -6.81 -5.59 -15.87
CA LEU A 36 -6.88 -4.21 -15.40
C LEU A 36 -6.91 -4.13 -13.86
N ALA A 37 -7.64 -5.01 -13.18
CA ALA A 37 -7.67 -5.06 -11.73
C ALA A 37 -6.30 -5.42 -11.14
N ILE A 38 -5.59 -6.39 -11.73
CA ILE A 38 -4.23 -6.77 -11.29
C ILE A 38 -3.23 -5.63 -11.53
N PHE A 39 -3.37 -4.86 -12.61
CA PHE A 39 -2.53 -3.69 -12.87
C PHE A 39 -2.65 -2.65 -11.75
N TRP A 40 -3.88 -2.34 -11.32
CA TRP A 40 -4.14 -1.42 -10.21
C TRP A 40 -3.83 -2.03 -8.83
N ALA A 41 -3.79 -3.35 -8.69
CA ALA A 41 -3.27 -4.00 -7.50
C ALA A 41 -1.72 -3.92 -7.40
N LEU A 42 -1.02 -3.80 -8.53
CA LEU A 42 0.46 -3.78 -8.61
C LEU A 42 1.04 -2.40 -8.98
N PRO A 43 1.73 -2.18 -10.14
CA PRO A 43 2.52 -0.96 -10.32
C PRO A 43 1.64 0.27 -10.55
N GLY A 44 0.41 0.09 -11.05
CA GLY A 44 -0.51 1.18 -11.33
C GLY A 44 -1.09 1.80 -10.06
N GLY A 45 -1.23 1.03 -8.98
CA GLY A 45 -1.90 1.48 -7.77
C GLY A 45 -1.01 1.63 -6.55
N PHE A 46 -1.51 1.17 -5.41
CA PHE A 46 -1.05 1.65 -4.10
C PHE A 46 0.31 1.11 -3.65
N VAL A 47 0.86 0.11 -4.33
CA VAL A 47 2.13 -0.54 -3.96
C VAL A 47 3.29 0.47 -3.95
N VAL A 48 3.43 1.25 -5.02
CA VAL A 48 4.54 2.22 -5.15
C VAL A 48 4.43 3.29 -4.06
N VAL A 49 3.22 3.83 -3.87
CA VAL A 49 2.95 4.84 -2.85
C VAL A 49 3.23 4.29 -1.44
N LEU A 50 2.82 3.05 -1.16
CA LEU A 50 3.04 2.40 0.14
C LEU A 50 4.54 2.16 0.42
N ALA A 51 5.30 1.76 -0.60
CA ALA A 51 6.74 1.58 -0.49
C ALA A 51 7.45 2.92 -0.22
N LEU A 52 7.12 3.96 -0.99
CA LEU A 52 7.67 5.31 -0.82
C LEU A 52 7.30 5.91 0.54
N LEU A 53 6.05 5.76 0.98
CA LEU A 53 5.63 6.19 2.31
C LEU A 53 6.42 5.45 3.40
N GLY A 54 6.59 4.14 3.28
CA GLY A 54 7.41 3.36 4.20
C GLY A 54 8.87 3.83 4.27
N LEU A 55 9.48 4.14 3.12
CA LEU A 55 10.85 4.68 3.04
C LEU A 55 10.94 6.08 3.65
N LEU A 56 9.96 6.94 3.38
CA LEU A 56 9.88 8.29 3.95
C LEU A 56 9.75 8.23 5.47
N VAL A 57 8.84 7.43 6.01
CA VAL A 57 8.66 7.22 7.45
C VAL A 57 9.95 6.71 8.09
N ALA A 58 10.62 5.74 7.46
CA ALA A 58 11.89 5.22 7.96
C ALA A 58 12.99 6.30 7.96
N ARG A 59 13.06 7.13 6.91
CA ARG A 59 14.01 8.26 6.85
C ARG A 59 13.73 9.27 7.96
N LEU A 60 12.47 9.68 8.14
CA LEU A 60 12.08 10.64 9.18
C LEU A 60 12.41 10.11 10.58
N GLY A 61 12.12 8.83 10.85
CA GLY A 61 12.48 8.19 12.12
C GLY A 61 13.99 8.18 12.37
N ARG A 62 14.81 7.87 11.36
CA ARG A 62 16.28 7.97 11.47
C ARG A 62 16.79 9.39 11.71
N GLN A 63 16.02 10.41 11.32
CA GLN A 63 16.33 11.81 11.54
C GLN A 63 15.76 12.34 12.86
N GLY A 64 15.15 11.50 13.71
CA GLY A 64 14.49 11.92 14.94
C GLY A 64 13.24 12.78 14.72
N GLN A 65 12.71 12.80 13.49
CA GLN A 65 11.52 13.55 13.13
C GLN A 65 10.26 12.72 13.32
N HIS A 66 9.16 13.39 13.66
CA HIS A 66 7.87 12.75 13.83
C HIS A 66 7.01 12.90 12.58
N VAL A 67 6.34 11.81 12.22
CA VAL A 67 5.30 11.82 11.21
C VAL A 67 4.03 12.40 11.85
N PRO A 68 3.30 13.30 11.16
CA PRO A 68 2.03 13.81 11.68
C PRO A 68 1.03 12.67 12.00
N GLY A 69 0.35 12.78 13.14
CA GLY A 69 -0.57 11.73 13.62
C GLY A 69 -1.73 11.41 12.66
N TYR A 70 -2.12 12.33 11.77
CA TYR A 70 -3.15 12.06 10.77
C TYR A 70 -2.75 10.94 9.80
N VAL A 71 -1.45 10.70 9.56
CA VAL A 71 -0.99 9.64 8.66
C VAL A 71 -1.36 8.27 9.20
N GLY A 72 -1.20 8.06 10.51
CA GLY A 72 -1.58 6.81 11.18
C GLY A 72 -3.10 6.60 11.17
N TRP A 73 -3.87 7.62 11.59
CA TRP A 73 -5.34 7.53 11.62
C TRP A 73 -5.97 7.37 10.24
N ALA A 74 -5.51 8.11 9.24
CA ALA A 74 -5.98 7.97 7.87
C ALA A 74 -5.67 6.58 7.31
N SER A 75 -4.47 6.04 7.57
CA SER A 75 -4.12 4.67 7.17
C SER A 75 -5.01 3.63 7.82
N LEU A 76 -5.31 3.78 9.12
CA LEU A 76 -6.21 2.86 9.84
C LEU A 76 -7.63 2.90 9.26
N ALA A 77 -8.18 4.10 9.10
CA ALA A 77 -9.52 4.30 8.54
C ALA A 77 -9.63 3.74 7.12
N TRP A 78 -8.61 3.97 6.28
CA TRP A 78 -8.57 3.44 4.93
C TRP A 78 -8.51 1.90 4.90
N GLY A 79 -7.64 1.30 5.72
CA GLY A 79 -7.56 -0.15 5.84
C GLY A 79 -8.88 -0.77 6.32
N ALA A 80 -9.52 -0.17 7.31
CA ALA A 80 -10.82 -0.62 7.82
C ALA A 80 -11.93 -0.50 6.75
N LEU A 81 -11.96 0.61 6.02
CA LEU A 81 -12.89 0.81 4.90
C LEU A 81 -12.69 -0.27 3.82
N ALA A 82 -11.45 -0.52 3.41
CA ALA A 82 -11.14 -1.50 2.38
C ALA A 82 -11.54 -2.93 2.81
N VAL A 83 -11.27 -3.32 4.06
CA VAL A 83 -11.73 -4.60 4.62
C VAL A 83 -13.25 -4.69 4.67
N THR A 84 -13.94 -3.58 4.98
CA THR A 84 -15.40 -3.55 5.03
C THR A 84 -16.02 -3.74 3.65
N LEU A 85 -15.42 -3.16 2.61
CA LEU A 85 -15.94 -3.20 1.24
C LEU A 85 -15.58 -4.49 0.50
N ILE A 86 -14.38 -5.04 0.73
CA ILE A 86 -13.81 -6.14 -0.08
C ILE A 86 -13.69 -7.44 0.73
N GLY A 87 -13.84 -7.37 2.05
CA GLY A 87 -13.69 -8.50 2.96
C GLY A 87 -12.25 -8.70 3.49
N PRO A 88 -12.04 -9.76 4.29
CA PRO A 88 -10.74 -10.07 4.90
C PRO A 88 -9.65 -10.27 3.84
N SER A 89 -8.60 -9.46 3.92
CA SER A 89 -7.54 -9.41 2.91
C SER A 89 -6.26 -8.80 3.48
N GLY A 90 -5.24 -8.61 2.64
CA GLY A 90 -3.98 -7.94 3.01
C GLY A 90 -4.16 -6.54 3.63
N PHE A 91 -5.32 -5.89 3.43
CA PHE A 91 -5.64 -4.61 4.07
C PHE A 91 -5.62 -4.67 5.60
N LEU A 92 -5.85 -5.84 6.22
CA LEU A 92 -5.71 -6.04 7.66
C LEU A 92 -4.30 -5.71 8.16
N LEU A 93 -3.27 -5.93 7.34
CA LEU A 93 -1.88 -5.62 7.69
C LEU A 93 -1.64 -4.11 7.86
N THR A 94 -2.52 -3.25 7.37
CA THR A 94 -2.44 -1.79 7.55
C THR A 94 -2.58 -1.38 9.02
N ALA A 95 -3.24 -2.20 9.84
CA ALA A 95 -3.39 -1.95 11.28
C ALA A 95 -2.03 -1.85 11.99
N VAL A 96 -1.03 -2.65 11.57
CA VAL A 96 0.31 -2.67 12.17
C VAL A 96 1.03 -1.33 12.03
N PRO A 97 1.33 -0.83 10.81
CA PRO A 97 2.01 0.45 10.67
C PRO A 97 1.14 1.63 11.14
N ALA A 98 -0.18 1.56 11.00
CA ALA A 98 -1.07 2.60 11.53
C ALA A 98 -0.97 2.70 13.06
N GLY A 99 -1.01 1.57 13.77
CA GLY A 99 -0.84 1.51 15.22
C GLY A 99 0.52 2.04 15.67
N LEU A 100 1.61 1.69 14.97
CA LEU A 100 2.94 2.22 15.25
C LEU A 100 3.02 3.75 15.07
N LEU A 101 2.42 4.30 14.01
CA LEU A 101 2.40 5.74 13.78
C LEU A 101 1.54 6.49 14.81
N ILE A 102 0.38 5.94 15.17
CA ILE A 102 -0.50 6.52 16.19
C ILE A 102 0.20 6.53 17.54
N THR A 103 0.77 5.40 17.95
CA THR A 103 1.48 5.27 19.23
C THR A 103 2.67 6.21 19.30
N ALA A 104 3.50 6.29 18.27
CA ALA A 104 4.62 7.23 18.20
C ALA A 104 4.18 8.69 18.38
N ASN A 105 3.10 9.10 17.72
CA ASN A 105 2.57 10.47 17.87
C ASN A 105 1.97 10.71 19.27
N LEU A 106 1.37 9.71 19.91
CA LEU A 106 0.83 9.84 21.27
C LEU A 106 1.94 9.92 22.32
N THR A 107 3.02 9.15 22.17
CA THR A 107 4.17 9.19 23.09
C THR A 107 5.01 10.44 22.92
N ALA A 108 5.11 10.99 21.71
CA ALA A 108 5.81 12.23 21.43
C ALA A 108 5.19 13.48 22.10
N ARG A 109 3.93 13.40 22.54
CA ARG A 109 3.19 14.49 23.18
C ARG A 109 3.26 14.44 24.71
N ARG A 110 3.86 13.40 25.28
CA ARG A 110 4.08 13.23 26.71
C ARG A 110 5.46 13.74 27.08
#